data_AF-A0AB39WLI6-F1
#
_entry.id   AF-A0AB39WLI6-F1
#
_cell.length_a   1.000
_cell.length_b   1.000
_cell.length_c   1.000
_cell.angle_alpha   90.00
_cell.angle_beta   90.00
_cell.angle_gamma   90.00
#
_symmetry.space_group_name_H-M   'P 1'
#
loop_
_entity.id
_entity.type
_entity.pdbx_description
1 polymer ?
#
loop_
_entity_poly.entity_id
_entity_poly.type
_entity_poly.pdbx_seq_one_letter_code
_entity_poly.pdbx_strand_id
1 'polypeptide(L)'
;MKTRWFTNPIWVYSWIWILVMLVYNLGWSNYYNNLSVKLVSFFVVTFFLSFLGGYILETKNRNKFKKIQTSDYNLIMLLFLWGGYILEFLYSGGIPLVLVLKGSFGNYKDFTGIPTFHVILASYTIFLGVYFYHQFVSTNNNKKLLLFLILSILPNLLVLNRGAIMITLISGLIIYLMKQYIVRINKIIKIVLGILIVLFLFGQLGNMRNELSADSKEYILSLGGATDEFIYGNVPFEYYWGYLYIASPLGNLDNIINTYDPKFDIYNVPNLMFEFTPDFISNRLRSIFNDGEVEDISSYLVVESLNAPTVYFRSYFLLGWAGIWAMFIFSMFSTICYLFILPTSGKYYLTGLGILTSIIILNTFSNMWVSSGTVLIWPLIFSLFDKIKVKNNV
;
A
#
# COMPACT_ATOMS: atom_id res chain seq x y z
N MET A 1 3.33 25.12 2.98
CA MET A 1 3.65 24.11 4.01
C MET A 1 4.92 23.36 3.60
N LYS A 2 5.81 23.03 4.54
CA LYS A 2 7.03 22.23 4.24
C LYS A 2 6.59 20.80 3.89
N THR A 3 7.13 20.22 2.82
CA THR A 3 6.69 18.90 2.34
C THR A 3 7.11 17.75 3.22
N ARG A 4 8.16 17.93 4.03
CA ARG A 4 8.65 16.91 4.96
C ARG A 4 7.62 16.44 5.97
N TRP A 5 6.63 17.28 6.30
CA TRP A 5 5.47 16.90 7.13
C TRP A 5 4.63 15.78 6.50
N PHE A 6 4.63 15.67 5.18
CA PHE A 6 3.82 14.74 4.38
C PHE A 6 4.62 13.61 3.72
N THR A 7 5.95 13.61 3.87
CA THR A 7 6.83 12.60 3.25
C THR A 7 7.68 11.85 4.27
N ASN A 8 7.60 12.23 5.56
CA ASN A 8 8.23 11.47 6.63
C ASN A 8 7.35 10.24 6.91
N PRO A 9 7.84 9.00 6.70
CA PRO A 9 7.02 7.80 6.81
C PRO A 9 6.41 7.63 8.21
N ILE A 10 7.09 8.12 9.25
CA ILE A 10 6.57 8.07 10.62
C ILE A 10 5.37 9.01 10.74
N TRP A 11 5.51 10.31 10.44
CA TRP A 11 4.37 11.24 10.50
C TRP A 11 3.23 10.89 9.55
N VAL A 12 3.54 10.33 8.38
CA VAL A 12 2.53 9.90 7.39
C VAL A 12 1.58 8.86 7.97
N TYR A 13 2.05 7.97 8.85
CA TYR A 13 1.18 7.06 9.59
C TYR A 13 0.04 7.81 10.30
N SER A 14 0.36 8.87 11.04
CA SER A 14 -0.66 9.65 11.76
C SER A 14 -1.59 10.38 10.79
N TRP A 15 -1.05 11.01 9.76
CA TRP A 15 -1.87 11.77 8.81
C TRP A 15 -2.86 10.90 8.04
N ILE A 16 -2.45 9.70 7.61
CA ILE A 16 -3.35 8.81 6.86
C ILE A 16 -4.46 8.27 7.77
N TRP A 17 -4.16 7.89 9.01
CA TRP A 17 -5.18 7.43 9.94
C TRP A 17 -6.12 8.55 10.39
N ILE A 18 -5.62 9.78 10.58
CA ILE A 18 -6.47 10.96 10.80
C ILE A 18 -7.42 11.15 9.61
N LEU A 19 -6.93 11.07 8.38
CA LEU A 19 -7.78 11.17 7.19
C LEU A 19 -8.86 10.09 7.16
N VAL A 20 -8.49 8.83 7.42
CA VAL A 20 -9.43 7.70 7.49
C VAL A 20 -10.49 7.93 8.57
N MET A 21 -10.09 8.38 9.77
CA MET A 21 -11.02 8.70 10.85
C MET A 21 -11.95 9.87 10.50
N LEU A 22 -11.45 10.92 9.83
CA LEU A 22 -12.28 12.04 9.39
C LEU A 22 -13.33 11.59 8.36
N VAL A 23 -12.94 10.76 7.40
CA VAL A 23 -13.88 10.20 6.42
C VAL A 23 -14.88 9.26 7.10
N TYR A 24 -14.44 8.39 8.01
CA TYR A 24 -15.31 7.49 8.76
C TYR A 24 -16.40 8.25 9.53
N ASN A 25 -16.03 9.35 10.21
CA ASN A 25 -16.94 10.19 10.98
C ASN A 25 -17.91 11.02 10.13
N LEU A 26 -17.86 10.95 8.79
CA LEU A 26 -18.93 11.49 7.95
C LEU A 26 -20.25 10.73 8.14
N GLY A 27 -20.23 9.50 8.69
CA GLY A 27 -21.44 8.78 9.08
C GLY A 27 -22.37 8.41 7.92
N TRP A 28 -21.84 8.22 6.71
CA TRP A 28 -22.66 7.95 5.52
C TRP A 28 -23.15 6.50 5.41
N SER A 29 -22.73 5.58 6.30
CA SER A 29 -23.21 4.20 6.36
C SER A 29 -23.78 3.86 7.73
N ASN A 30 -25.00 3.30 7.76
CA ASN A 30 -25.65 2.72 8.94
C ASN A 30 -24.94 1.47 9.48
N TYR A 31 -24.07 0.84 8.69
CA TYR A 31 -23.32 -0.34 9.14
C TYR A 31 -22.10 0.01 9.98
N TYR A 32 -21.66 1.27 9.95
CA TYR A 32 -20.51 1.74 10.70
C TYR A 32 -20.96 2.42 11.99
N ASN A 33 -20.76 1.73 13.10
CA ASN A 33 -21.05 2.26 14.44
C ASN A 33 -20.05 3.34 14.85
N ASN A 34 -20.34 4.05 15.95
CA ASN A 34 -19.35 4.93 16.55
C ASN A 34 -18.11 4.14 16.98
N LEU A 35 -16.92 4.67 16.66
CA LEU A 35 -15.65 4.03 17.02
C LEU A 35 -15.56 3.79 18.53
N SER A 36 -15.13 2.59 18.91
CA SER A 36 -14.93 2.23 20.31
C SER A 36 -13.90 3.16 20.98
N VAL A 37 -14.15 3.51 22.26
CA VAL A 37 -13.25 4.38 23.05
C VAL A 37 -11.83 3.80 23.12
N LYS A 38 -11.71 2.47 23.17
CA LYS A 38 -10.43 1.77 23.16
C LYS A 38 -9.65 2.02 21.87
N LEU A 39 -10.31 1.93 20.71
CA LEU A 39 -9.69 2.16 19.40
C LEU A 39 -9.28 3.63 19.21
N VAL A 40 -10.14 4.57 19.60
CA VAL A 40 -9.81 6.00 19.59
C VAL A 40 -8.60 6.29 20.49
N SER A 41 -8.59 5.73 21.70
CA SER A 41 -7.48 5.90 22.65
C SER A 41 -6.16 5.33 22.09
N PHE A 42 -6.22 4.16 21.44
CA PHE A 42 -5.06 3.59 20.75
C PHE A 42 -4.50 4.55 19.70
N PHE A 43 -5.34 5.09 18.81
CA PHE A 43 -4.88 6.03 17.79
C PHE A 43 -4.31 7.32 18.37
N VAL A 44 -4.93 7.89 19.42
CA VAL A 44 -4.38 9.08 20.09
C VAL A 44 -2.96 8.83 20.60
N VAL A 45 -2.73 7.69 21.26
CA VAL A 45 -1.42 7.31 21.77
C VAL A 45 -0.42 7.06 20.63
N THR A 46 -0.80 6.30 19.60
CA THR A 46 0.10 6.00 18.48
C THR A 46 0.41 7.24 17.64
N PHE A 47 -0.53 8.19 17.53
CA PHE A 47 -0.27 9.49 16.90
C PHE A 47 0.77 10.27 17.68
N PHE A 48 0.62 10.38 19.00
CA PHE A 48 1.61 11.04 19.84
C PHE A 48 3.01 10.43 19.70
N LEU A 49 3.12 9.09 19.80
CA LEU A 49 4.39 8.37 19.65
C LEU A 49 5.00 8.56 18.25
N SER A 50 4.16 8.53 17.21
CA SER A 50 4.57 8.75 15.84
C SER A 50 5.07 10.19 15.61
N PHE A 51 4.37 11.20 16.13
CA PHE A 51 4.81 12.59 16.04
C PHE A 51 6.17 12.79 16.70
N LEU A 52 6.39 12.21 17.89
CA LEU A 52 7.67 12.23 18.58
C LEU A 52 8.78 11.53 17.76
N GLY A 53 8.51 10.32 17.27
CA GLY A 53 9.46 9.56 16.45
C GLY A 53 9.83 10.26 15.15
N GLY A 54 8.85 10.86 14.47
CA GLY A 54 9.09 11.61 13.24
C GLY A 54 9.87 12.90 13.47
N TYR A 55 9.69 13.57 14.62
CA TYR A 55 10.51 14.71 15.01
C TYR A 55 11.98 14.31 15.17
N ILE A 56 12.25 13.20 15.88
CA ILE A 56 13.60 12.65 16.04
C ILE A 56 14.24 12.38 14.67
N LEU A 57 13.50 11.76 13.74
CA LEU A 57 14.00 11.48 12.39
C LEU A 57 14.33 12.76 11.61
N GLU A 58 13.51 13.80 11.74
CA GLU A 58 13.70 15.07 11.05
C GLU A 58 14.96 15.81 11.52
N THR A 59 15.34 15.69 12.81
CA THR A 59 16.62 16.24 13.32
C THR A 59 17.84 15.66 12.60
N LYS A 60 17.74 14.43 12.10
CA LYS A 60 18.79 13.76 11.32
C LYS A 60 18.79 14.13 9.83
N ASN A 61 17.90 15.03 9.40
CA ASN A 61 17.83 15.54 8.02
C ASN A 61 17.73 14.44 6.94
N ARG A 62 17.13 13.30 7.30
CA ARG A 62 17.02 12.10 6.46
C ARG A 62 15.91 12.20 5.40
N ASN A 63 15.01 13.16 5.48
CA ASN A 63 13.89 13.36 4.56
C ASN A 63 14.14 14.54 3.59
N LYS A 64 15.27 14.50 2.86
CA LYS A 64 15.64 15.52 1.88
C LYS A 64 15.75 14.95 0.49
N PHE A 65 15.16 15.64 -0.49
CA PHE A 65 15.34 15.28 -1.87
C PHE A 65 16.81 15.46 -2.30
N LYS A 66 17.32 14.45 -2.99
CA LYS A 66 18.66 14.37 -3.56
C LYS A 66 18.49 13.93 -5.01
N LYS A 67 19.04 14.73 -5.93
CA LYS A 67 19.07 14.38 -7.34
C LYS A 67 20.00 13.19 -7.54
N ILE A 68 19.61 12.28 -8.42
CA ILE A 68 20.45 11.20 -8.91
C ILE A 68 20.64 11.33 -10.42
N GLN A 69 21.76 10.84 -10.92
CA GLN A 69 22.05 10.80 -12.35
C GLN A 69 21.38 9.58 -13.00
N THR A 70 21.24 9.62 -14.33
CA THR A 70 20.93 8.43 -15.13
C THR A 70 22.00 7.37 -14.95
N SER A 71 21.59 6.11 -14.80
CA SER A 71 22.53 5.00 -14.77
C SER A 71 22.64 4.34 -16.14
N ASP A 72 23.87 3.98 -16.53
CA ASP A 72 24.14 3.23 -17.76
C ASP A 72 23.50 1.84 -17.75
N TYR A 73 23.21 1.29 -16.57
CA TYR A 73 22.58 -0.03 -16.40
C TYR A 73 21.06 -0.01 -16.57
N ASN A 74 20.43 1.15 -16.74
CA ASN A 74 18.97 1.26 -16.81
C ASN A 74 18.36 0.37 -17.91
N LEU A 75 19.00 0.29 -19.09
CA LEU A 75 18.52 -0.55 -20.18
C LEU A 75 18.62 -2.04 -19.81
N ILE A 76 19.72 -2.46 -19.20
CA ILE A 76 19.93 -3.86 -18.77
C ILE A 76 18.91 -4.24 -17.71
N MET A 77 18.65 -3.36 -16.74
CA MET A 77 17.63 -3.57 -15.70
C MET A 77 16.23 -3.75 -16.32
N LEU A 78 15.89 -2.94 -17.34
CA LEU A 78 14.63 -3.04 -18.06
C LEU A 78 14.55 -4.32 -18.91
N LEU A 79 15.64 -4.72 -19.57
CA LEU A 79 15.69 -5.96 -20.32
C LEU A 79 15.54 -7.19 -19.41
N PHE A 80 16.16 -7.17 -18.23
CA PHE A 80 15.98 -8.23 -17.23
C PHE A 80 14.52 -8.32 -16.77
N LEU A 81 13.87 -7.19 -16.50
CA LEU A 81 12.45 -7.13 -16.16
C LEU A 81 11.58 -7.81 -17.23
N TRP A 82 11.74 -7.40 -18.49
CA TRP A 82 10.94 -7.93 -19.58
C TRP A 82 11.28 -9.39 -19.90
N GLY A 83 12.56 -9.77 -19.83
CA GLY A 83 12.98 -11.17 -19.93
C GLY A 83 12.28 -12.04 -18.88
N GLY A 84 12.17 -11.57 -17.64
CA GLY A 84 11.43 -12.26 -16.59
C GLY A 84 9.94 -12.42 -16.91
N TYR A 85 9.26 -11.35 -17.34
CA TYR A 85 7.83 -11.45 -17.67
C TYR A 85 7.55 -12.28 -18.92
N ILE A 86 8.46 -12.29 -19.90
CA ILE A 86 8.36 -13.19 -21.04
C ILE A 86 8.38 -14.65 -20.56
N LEU A 87 9.29 -15.01 -19.63
CA LEU A 87 9.31 -16.34 -19.04
C LEU A 87 8.01 -16.66 -18.29
N GLU A 88 7.45 -15.69 -17.56
CA GLU A 88 6.15 -15.88 -16.91
C GLU A 88 5.01 -16.11 -17.91
N PHE A 89 4.95 -15.32 -18.98
CA PHE A 89 3.92 -15.48 -20.00
C PHE A 89 4.04 -16.82 -20.73
N LEU A 90 5.27 -17.29 -20.97
CA LEU A 90 5.50 -18.62 -21.54
C LEU A 90 5.05 -19.72 -20.57
N TYR A 91 5.37 -19.59 -19.28
CA TYR A 91 4.97 -20.55 -18.26
C TYR A 91 3.45 -20.62 -18.05
N SER A 92 2.78 -19.47 -18.07
CA SER A 92 1.33 -19.37 -17.88
C SER A 92 0.51 -19.60 -19.16
N GLY A 93 1.15 -19.95 -20.28
CA GLY A 93 0.45 -20.22 -21.54
C GLY A 93 -0.07 -18.97 -22.26
N GLY A 94 0.34 -17.77 -21.83
CA GLY A 94 0.05 -16.49 -22.48
C GLY A 94 0.03 -15.31 -21.53
N ILE A 95 -0.44 -14.17 -22.03
CA ILE A 95 -0.50 -12.91 -21.28
C ILE A 95 -1.83 -12.84 -20.52
N PRO A 96 -1.84 -12.67 -19.18
CA PRO A 96 -3.07 -12.76 -18.38
C PRO A 96 -4.17 -11.81 -18.83
N LEU A 97 -3.86 -10.55 -19.09
CA LEU A 97 -4.82 -9.57 -19.61
C LEU A 97 -5.47 -10.04 -20.92
N VAL A 98 -4.69 -10.60 -21.85
CA VAL A 98 -5.20 -11.09 -23.13
C VAL A 98 -6.09 -12.32 -22.93
N LEU A 99 -5.70 -13.22 -22.02
CA LEU A 99 -6.43 -14.44 -21.73
C LEU A 99 -7.78 -14.16 -21.05
N VAL A 100 -7.82 -13.18 -20.13
CA VAL A 100 -9.07 -12.68 -19.54
C VAL A 100 -9.97 -12.04 -20.59
N LEU A 101 -9.42 -11.19 -21.48
CA LEU A 101 -10.20 -10.58 -22.57
C LEU A 101 -10.74 -11.59 -23.58
N LYS A 102 -10.07 -12.74 -23.74
CA LYS A 102 -10.52 -13.85 -24.59
C LYS A 102 -11.52 -14.79 -23.90
N GLY A 103 -11.87 -14.54 -22.64
CA GLY A 103 -12.75 -15.41 -21.85
C GLY A 103 -12.14 -16.76 -21.49
N SER A 104 -10.82 -16.92 -21.60
CA SER A 104 -10.13 -18.19 -21.32
C SER A 104 -9.89 -18.43 -19.82
N PHE A 105 -10.12 -17.43 -18.98
CA PHE A 105 -10.10 -17.53 -17.51
C PHE A 105 -11.42 -17.02 -16.93
N GLY A 106 -11.93 -17.73 -15.91
CA GLY A 106 -13.09 -17.29 -15.14
C GLY A 106 -12.74 -16.23 -14.09
N ASN A 107 -11.50 -16.22 -13.56
CA ASN A 107 -11.07 -15.25 -12.56
C ASN A 107 -9.60 -14.83 -12.78
N TYR A 108 -9.26 -13.55 -12.50
CA TYR A 108 -7.88 -13.05 -12.59
C TYR A 108 -6.93 -13.71 -11.58
N LYS A 109 -7.46 -14.37 -10.55
CA LYS A 109 -6.73 -15.14 -9.54
C LYS A 109 -6.17 -16.47 -10.06
N ASP A 110 -6.58 -16.91 -11.25
CA ASP A 110 -6.10 -18.15 -11.86
C ASP A 110 -4.68 -18.03 -12.45
N PHE A 111 -4.10 -16.83 -12.43
CA PHE A 111 -2.71 -16.63 -12.79
C PHE A 111 -1.78 -17.14 -11.69
N THR A 112 -1.16 -18.29 -11.94
CA THR A 112 -0.26 -18.95 -10.98
C THR A 112 1.18 -18.43 -11.05
N GLY A 113 1.60 -17.83 -12.17
CA GLY A 113 2.99 -17.38 -12.40
C GLY A 113 4.02 -18.49 -12.15
N ILE A 114 5.31 -18.18 -12.29
CA ILE A 114 6.35 -19.14 -11.88
C ILE A 114 6.47 -19.05 -10.34
N PRO A 115 6.30 -20.16 -9.58
CA PRO A 115 6.32 -20.11 -8.12
C PRO A 115 7.58 -19.43 -7.59
N THR A 116 7.43 -18.52 -6.62
CA THR A 116 8.50 -17.69 -6.02
C THR A 116 9.09 -16.64 -6.96
N PHE A 117 9.42 -17.02 -8.20
CA PHE A 117 9.97 -16.11 -9.20
C PHE A 117 9.00 -14.95 -9.47
N HIS A 118 7.70 -15.22 -9.57
CA HIS A 118 6.69 -14.19 -9.75
C HIS A 118 6.74 -13.11 -8.67
N VAL A 119 6.89 -13.50 -7.40
CA VAL A 119 6.93 -12.57 -6.27
C VAL A 119 8.19 -11.70 -6.33
N ILE A 120 9.33 -12.31 -6.64
CA ILE A 120 10.61 -11.61 -6.79
C ILE A 120 10.52 -10.63 -7.97
N LEU A 121 10.00 -11.08 -9.11
CA LEU A 121 9.84 -10.26 -10.31
C LEU A 121 8.87 -9.10 -10.07
N ALA A 122 7.68 -9.34 -9.52
CA ALA A 122 6.70 -8.30 -9.21
C ALA A 122 7.26 -7.24 -8.24
N SER A 123 7.99 -7.66 -7.21
CA SER A 123 8.62 -6.73 -6.28
C SER A 123 9.74 -5.91 -6.95
N TYR A 124 10.48 -6.51 -7.88
CA TYR A 124 11.49 -5.84 -8.70
C TYR A 124 10.85 -4.80 -9.63
N THR A 125 9.70 -5.13 -10.24
CA THR A 125 8.92 -4.23 -11.09
C THR A 125 8.57 -2.92 -10.37
N ILE A 126 8.06 -3.03 -9.14
CA ILE A 126 7.71 -1.85 -8.32
C ILE A 126 8.96 -1.02 -8.04
N PHE A 127 10.04 -1.67 -7.56
CA PHE A 127 11.30 -0.97 -7.30
C PHE A 127 11.81 -0.22 -8.54
N LEU A 128 11.80 -0.87 -9.70
CA LEU A 128 12.33 -0.31 -10.93
C LEU A 128 11.49 0.89 -11.41
N GLY A 129 10.16 0.80 -11.33
CA GLY A 129 9.27 1.91 -11.66
C GLY A 129 9.53 3.13 -10.79
N VAL A 130 9.66 2.94 -9.47
CA VAL A 130 9.97 4.04 -8.55
C VAL A 130 11.37 4.61 -8.80
N TYR A 131 12.35 3.76 -9.10
CA TYR A 131 13.72 4.18 -9.40
C TYR A 131 13.82 5.00 -10.70
N PHE A 132 13.19 4.54 -11.79
CA PHE A 132 13.13 5.29 -13.04
C PHE A 132 12.37 6.61 -12.88
N TYR A 133 11.30 6.63 -12.08
CA TYR A 133 10.64 7.88 -11.74
C TYR A 133 11.56 8.85 -10.99
N HIS A 134 12.33 8.36 -10.00
CA HIS A 134 13.28 9.19 -9.26
C HIS A 134 14.36 9.80 -10.18
N GLN A 135 14.93 9.01 -11.10
CA GLN A 135 15.85 9.52 -12.11
C GLN A 135 15.16 10.52 -13.06
N PHE A 136 13.93 10.23 -13.49
CA PHE A 136 13.16 11.09 -14.40
C PHE A 136 12.98 12.49 -13.81
N VAL A 137 12.52 12.57 -12.55
CA VAL A 137 12.35 13.86 -11.87
C VAL A 137 13.69 14.52 -11.51
N SER A 138 14.78 13.76 -11.37
CA SER A 138 16.11 14.28 -11.07
C SER A 138 16.79 14.91 -12.29
N THR A 139 16.49 14.42 -13.50
CA THR A 139 17.14 14.80 -14.76
C THR A 139 16.30 15.71 -15.64
N ASN A 140 15.46 16.55 -15.02
CA ASN A 140 14.58 17.49 -15.71
C ASN A 140 13.67 16.83 -16.76
N ASN A 141 13.08 15.68 -16.42
CA ASN A 141 12.05 15.00 -17.22
C ASN A 141 12.55 14.45 -18.57
N ASN A 142 13.72 13.81 -18.58
CA ASN A 142 14.25 13.14 -19.78
C ASN A 142 13.25 12.14 -20.38
N LYS A 143 12.86 12.32 -21.65
CA LYS A 143 11.87 11.49 -22.36
C LYS A 143 12.26 10.00 -22.40
N LYS A 144 13.54 9.66 -22.44
CA LYS A 144 14.02 8.26 -22.38
C LYS A 144 13.65 7.59 -21.07
N LEU A 145 13.74 8.31 -19.95
CA LEU A 145 13.36 7.80 -18.63
C LEU A 145 11.84 7.72 -18.46
N LEU A 146 11.08 8.60 -19.11
CA LEU A 146 9.62 8.45 -19.18
C LEU A 146 9.23 7.15 -19.90
N LEU A 147 9.90 6.85 -21.02
CA LEU A 147 9.69 5.58 -21.73
C LEU A 147 10.05 4.39 -20.83
N PHE A 148 11.18 4.43 -20.14
CA PHE A 148 11.58 3.36 -19.20
C PHE A 148 10.58 3.19 -18.06
N LEU A 149 10.05 4.28 -17.51
CA LEU A 149 8.99 4.25 -16.51
C LEU A 149 7.72 3.57 -17.05
N ILE A 150 7.24 3.98 -18.22
CA ILE A 150 6.05 3.39 -18.86
C ILE A 150 6.27 1.89 -19.09
N LEU A 151 7.42 1.51 -19.65
CA LEU A 151 7.79 0.12 -19.91
C LEU A 151 7.99 -0.70 -18.62
N SER A 152 8.31 -0.07 -17.48
CA SER A 152 8.38 -0.75 -16.18
C SER A 152 7.02 -0.96 -15.53
N ILE A 153 6.03 -0.09 -15.79
CA ILE A 153 4.67 -0.23 -15.24
C ILE A 153 3.81 -1.15 -16.10
N LEU A 154 4.06 -1.20 -17.41
CA LEU A 154 3.28 -1.99 -18.37
C LEU A 154 3.12 -3.46 -17.96
N PRO A 155 4.14 -4.19 -17.46
CA PRO A 155 3.94 -5.57 -17.01
C PRO A 155 2.88 -5.71 -15.92
N ASN A 156 2.81 -4.78 -14.96
CA ASN A 156 1.78 -4.81 -13.92
C ASN A 156 0.36 -4.67 -14.49
N LEU A 157 0.18 -3.95 -15.61
CA LEU A 157 -1.09 -3.90 -16.33
C LEU A 157 -1.40 -5.22 -17.03
N LEU A 158 -0.38 -5.83 -17.66
CA LEU A 158 -0.51 -7.10 -18.39
C LEU A 158 -0.85 -8.28 -17.47
N VAL A 159 -0.35 -8.26 -16.22
CA VAL A 159 -0.68 -9.26 -15.19
C VAL A 159 -1.81 -8.82 -14.25
N LEU A 160 -2.50 -7.71 -14.56
CA LEU A 160 -3.61 -7.18 -13.75
C LEU A 160 -3.27 -6.88 -12.27
N ASN A 161 -2.00 -6.61 -11.96
CA ASN A 161 -1.53 -6.30 -10.60
C ASN A 161 -1.74 -4.82 -10.25
N ARG A 162 -2.98 -4.50 -9.85
CA ARG A 162 -3.39 -3.14 -9.47
C ARG A 162 -2.65 -2.63 -8.23
N GLY A 163 -2.34 -3.51 -7.28
CA GLY A 163 -1.61 -3.16 -6.05
C GLY A 163 -0.20 -2.63 -6.35
N ALA A 164 0.53 -3.31 -7.23
CA ALA A 164 1.87 -2.87 -7.67
C ALA A 164 1.85 -1.50 -8.36
N ILE A 165 0.83 -1.22 -9.16
CA ILE A 165 0.63 0.09 -9.79
C ILE A 165 0.41 1.15 -8.71
N MET A 166 -0.48 0.90 -7.74
CA MET A 166 -0.76 1.84 -6.66
C MET A 166 0.48 2.16 -5.83
N ILE A 167 1.26 1.15 -5.44
CA ILE A 167 2.52 1.36 -4.70
C ILE A 167 3.48 2.23 -5.51
N THR A 168 3.63 1.95 -6.80
CA THR A 168 4.54 2.71 -7.69
C THR A 168 4.10 4.17 -7.82
N LEU A 169 2.80 4.42 -8.01
CA LEU A 169 2.23 5.76 -8.16
C LEU A 169 2.34 6.58 -6.87
N ILE A 170 1.97 6.00 -5.72
CA ILE A 170 2.09 6.67 -4.41
C ILE A 170 3.56 6.96 -4.11
N SER A 171 4.47 6.01 -4.37
CA SER A 171 5.91 6.21 -4.16
C SER A 171 6.44 7.33 -5.03
N GLY A 172 6.01 7.39 -6.29
CA GLY A 172 6.33 8.49 -7.21
C GLY A 172 5.82 9.84 -6.69
N LEU A 173 4.57 9.90 -6.21
CA LEU A 173 4.00 11.10 -5.59
C LEU A 173 4.82 11.56 -4.39
N ILE A 174 5.23 10.65 -3.50
CA ILE A 174 6.09 10.98 -2.35
C ILE A 174 7.41 11.59 -2.82
N ILE A 175 8.09 10.98 -3.79
CA ILE A 175 9.35 11.50 -4.33
C ILE A 175 9.16 12.88 -4.98
N TYR A 176 8.05 13.08 -5.69
CA TYR A 176 7.69 14.38 -6.27
C TYR A 176 7.47 15.44 -5.18
N LEU A 177 6.73 15.10 -4.11
CA LEU A 177 6.52 16.00 -2.98
C LEU A 177 7.83 16.32 -2.28
N MET A 178 8.75 15.36 -2.12
CA MET A 178 10.07 15.63 -1.57
C MET A 178 10.87 16.62 -2.44
N LYS A 179 10.76 16.52 -3.77
CA LYS A 179 11.39 17.48 -4.70
C LYS A 179 10.83 18.89 -4.52
N GLN A 180 9.55 19.04 -4.18
CA GLN A 180 8.98 20.34 -3.82
C GLN A 180 9.39 20.68 -2.38
N TYR A 181 10.26 21.65 -2.13
CA TYR A 181 10.62 22.00 -0.74
C TYR A 181 9.42 22.56 0.06
N ILE A 182 8.59 23.36 -0.63
CA ILE A 182 7.37 23.97 -0.09
C ILE A 182 6.25 23.74 -1.11
N VAL A 183 5.10 23.26 -0.63
CA VAL A 183 3.86 23.23 -1.41
C VAL A 183 3.01 24.43 -0.99
N ARG A 184 2.64 25.25 -1.98
CA ARG A 184 1.73 26.40 -1.81
C ARG A 184 0.30 25.88 -1.63
N ILE A 185 -0.52 26.59 -0.85
CA ILE A 185 -1.91 26.19 -0.57
C ILE A 185 -2.72 25.97 -1.87
N ASN A 186 -2.55 26.80 -2.89
CA ASN A 186 -3.22 26.64 -4.18
C ASN A 186 -2.88 25.31 -4.87
N LYS A 187 -1.67 24.77 -4.67
CA LYS A 187 -1.31 23.44 -5.19
C LYS A 187 -2.00 22.32 -4.39
N ILE A 188 -2.13 22.47 -3.07
CA ILE A 188 -2.85 21.53 -2.21
C ILE A 188 -4.31 21.46 -2.64
N ILE A 189 -4.96 22.62 -2.83
CA ILE A 189 -6.34 22.70 -3.31
C ILE A 189 -6.49 21.98 -4.65
N LYS A 190 -5.58 22.21 -5.60
CA LYS A 190 -5.61 21.49 -6.90
C LYS A 190 -5.44 19.98 -6.76
N ILE A 191 -4.58 19.51 -5.85
CA ILE A 191 -4.41 18.08 -5.57
C ILE A 191 -5.69 17.50 -4.98
N VAL A 192 -6.29 18.17 -3.99
CA VAL A 192 -7.56 17.74 -3.37
C VAL A 192 -8.69 17.69 -4.40
N LEU A 193 -8.85 18.73 -5.22
CA LEU A 193 -9.82 18.74 -6.31
C LEU A 193 -9.57 17.59 -7.31
N GLY A 194 -8.31 17.32 -7.64
CA GLY A 194 -7.94 16.17 -8.49
C GLY A 194 -8.33 14.84 -7.86
N ILE A 195 -8.11 14.65 -6.55
CA ILE A 195 -8.53 13.45 -5.82
C ILE A 195 -10.06 13.31 -5.85
N LEU A 196 -10.81 14.38 -5.61
CA LEU A 196 -12.27 14.36 -5.68
C LEU A 196 -12.77 13.96 -7.07
N ILE A 197 -12.18 14.51 -8.14
CA ILE A 197 -12.51 14.11 -9.52
C ILE A 197 -12.22 12.62 -9.74
N VAL A 198 -11.07 12.12 -9.26
CA VAL A 198 -10.72 10.70 -9.37
C VAL A 198 -11.70 9.82 -8.60
N LEU A 199 -12.09 10.19 -7.37
CA LEU A 199 -13.08 9.45 -6.58
C LEU A 199 -14.45 9.43 -7.26
N PHE A 200 -14.87 10.55 -7.85
CA PHE A 200 -16.11 10.62 -8.62
C PHE A 200 -16.06 9.68 -9.84
N LEU A 201 -14.99 9.73 -10.64
CA LEU A 201 -14.82 8.84 -11.80
C LEU A 201 -14.72 7.37 -11.39
N PHE A 202 -14.07 7.09 -10.26
CA PHE A 202 -14.01 5.75 -9.69
C PHE A 202 -15.40 5.25 -9.28
N GLY A 203 -16.23 6.10 -8.70
CA GLY A 203 -17.64 5.78 -8.40
C GLY A 203 -18.46 5.49 -9.65
N GLN A 204 -18.30 6.29 -10.71
CA GLN A 204 -18.92 6.02 -12.01
C GLN A 204 -18.53 4.64 -12.56
N LEU A 205 -17.24 4.33 -12.57
CA LEU A 205 -16.75 3.02 -13.02
C LEU A 205 -17.23 1.87 -12.13
N GLY A 206 -17.34 2.10 -10.81
CA GLY A 206 -17.90 1.15 -9.86
C GLY A 206 -19.35 0.80 -10.18
N ASN A 207 -20.18 1.81 -10.47
CA ASN A 207 -21.58 1.63 -10.87
C ASN A 207 -21.72 0.88 -12.20
N MET A 208 -20.86 1.16 -13.17
CA MET A 208 -20.86 0.47 -14.47
C MET A 208 -20.44 -1.00 -14.39
N ARG A 209 -19.69 -1.41 -13.37
CA ARG A 209 -19.07 -2.75 -13.30
C ARG A 209 -20.03 -3.85 -12.82
N ASN A 210 -21.01 -3.54 -11.96
CA ASN A 210 -21.96 -4.57 -11.56
C ASN A 210 -23.19 -4.47 -12.48
N GLU A 211 -23.51 -5.56 -13.18
CA GLU A 211 -24.67 -5.64 -14.08
C GLU A 211 -25.98 -5.31 -13.35
N LEU A 212 -26.05 -5.59 -12.04
CA LEU A 212 -27.16 -5.21 -11.15
C LEU A 212 -27.17 -3.71 -10.75
N SER A 213 -26.01 -3.03 -10.78
CA SER A 213 -25.87 -1.59 -10.50
C SER A 213 -25.91 -0.70 -11.74
N ALA A 214 -25.79 -1.30 -12.94
CA ALA A 214 -25.97 -0.58 -14.19
C ALA A 214 -27.41 -0.06 -14.37
N ASP A 215 -28.39 -0.82 -13.87
CA ASP A 215 -29.81 -0.46 -13.93
C ASP A 215 -30.35 0.23 -12.65
N SER A 216 -29.66 0.12 -11.51
CA SER A 216 -30.07 0.78 -10.27
C SER A 216 -28.89 1.40 -9.49
N LYS A 217 -28.90 2.73 -9.38
CA LYS A 217 -27.96 3.49 -8.52
C LYS A 217 -28.04 3.07 -7.04
N GLU A 218 -29.11 2.38 -6.68
CA GLU A 218 -29.46 1.92 -5.34
C GLU A 218 -28.65 0.70 -4.88
N TYR A 219 -28.02 -0.06 -5.79
CA TYR A 219 -27.31 -1.28 -5.41
C TYR A 219 -26.15 -1.00 -4.44
N ILE A 220 -25.26 -0.05 -4.75
CA ILE A 220 -24.15 0.25 -3.84
C ILE A 220 -24.62 0.91 -2.55
N LEU A 221 -25.67 1.74 -2.63
CA LEU A 221 -26.27 2.41 -1.48
C LEU A 221 -26.84 1.38 -0.50
N SER A 222 -27.56 0.38 -1.00
CA SER A 222 -28.08 -0.73 -0.19
C SER A 222 -26.99 -1.67 0.31
N LEU A 223 -26.03 -2.04 -0.56
CA LEU A 223 -24.91 -2.91 -0.20
C LEU A 223 -24.04 -2.31 0.91
N GLY A 224 -23.80 -1.00 0.86
CA GLY A 224 -23.05 -0.29 1.88
C GLY A 224 -23.90 0.23 3.04
N GLY A 225 -25.23 0.05 3.02
CA GLY A 225 -26.14 0.54 4.04
C GLY A 225 -26.13 2.07 4.19
N ALA A 226 -26.27 2.82 3.08
CA ALA A 226 -26.22 4.27 3.08
C ALA A 226 -27.26 4.91 4.03
N THR A 227 -26.88 5.99 4.70
CA THR A 227 -27.79 6.74 5.58
C THR A 227 -28.72 7.65 4.79
N ASP A 228 -29.89 7.97 5.37
CA ASP A 228 -30.82 8.95 4.80
C ASP A 228 -30.15 10.32 4.60
N GLU A 229 -29.26 10.71 5.51
CA GLU A 229 -28.46 11.95 5.38
C GLU A 229 -27.60 11.96 4.12
N PHE A 230 -26.99 10.82 3.76
CA PHE A 230 -26.24 10.71 2.52
C PHE A 230 -27.16 10.66 1.30
N ILE A 231 -28.23 9.86 1.38
CA ILE A 231 -29.15 9.62 0.25
C ILE A 231 -29.88 10.90 -0.18
N TYR A 232 -30.40 11.65 0.79
CA TYR A 232 -31.14 12.89 0.56
C TYR A 232 -30.27 14.14 0.67
N GLY A 233 -28.96 13.97 0.89
CA GLY A 233 -28.00 15.06 0.98
C GLY A 233 -27.60 15.65 -0.36
N ASN A 234 -26.81 16.72 -0.32
CA ASN A 234 -26.30 17.41 -1.52
C ASN A 234 -25.00 16.77 -2.08
N VAL A 235 -24.63 15.58 -1.64
CA VAL A 235 -23.40 14.89 -2.07
C VAL A 235 -23.74 13.92 -3.20
N PRO A 236 -23.06 13.99 -4.36
CA PRO A 236 -23.27 13.03 -5.44
C PRO A 236 -23.03 11.58 -5.00
N PHE A 237 -23.94 10.67 -5.36
CA PHE A 237 -23.89 9.25 -4.98
C PHE A 237 -22.60 8.55 -5.41
N GLU A 238 -21.93 9.02 -6.45
CA GLU A 238 -20.65 8.50 -6.92
C GLU A 238 -19.55 8.57 -5.85
N TYR A 239 -19.62 9.54 -4.94
CA TYR A 239 -18.67 9.64 -3.83
C TYR A 239 -18.85 8.54 -2.78
N TYR A 240 -19.98 7.82 -2.79
CA TYR A 240 -20.25 6.75 -1.83
C TYR A 240 -19.24 5.61 -1.94
N TRP A 241 -18.85 5.26 -3.16
CA TRP A 241 -17.78 4.28 -3.39
C TRP A 241 -16.47 4.73 -2.73
N GLY A 242 -16.07 5.98 -2.95
CA GLY A 242 -14.86 6.53 -2.34
C GLY A 242 -14.93 6.53 -0.81
N TYR A 243 -16.07 6.89 -0.25
CA TYR A 243 -16.33 6.82 1.20
C TYR A 243 -16.17 5.38 1.72
N LEU A 244 -16.87 4.41 1.13
CA LEU A 244 -16.81 3.01 1.57
C LEU A 244 -15.39 2.46 1.49
N TYR A 245 -14.66 2.73 0.41
CA TYR A 245 -13.27 2.25 0.26
C TYR A 245 -12.34 2.79 1.36
N ILE A 246 -12.54 4.03 1.81
CA ILE A 246 -11.71 4.65 2.86
C ILE A 246 -12.19 4.24 4.27
N ALA A 247 -13.49 4.20 4.50
CA ALA A 247 -14.08 3.96 5.81
C ALA A 247 -14.17 2.48 6.17
N SER A 248 -14.41 1.58 5.20
CA SER A 248 -14.65 0.16 5.47
C SER A 248 -13.51 -0.55 6.22
N PRO A 249 -12.22 -0.29 5.96
CA PRO A 249 -11.17 -0.97 6.71
C PRO A 249 -11.20 -0.63 8.20
N LEU A 250 -11.42 0.65 8.53
CA LEU A 250 -11.54 1.08 9.91
C LEU A 250 -12.82 0.52 10.55
N GLY A 251 -13.93 0.48 9.80
CA GLY A 251 -15.18 -0.15 10.24
C GLY A 251 -15.02 -1.63 10.53
N ASN A 252 -14.31 -2.36 9.68
CA ASN A 252 -13.97 -3.77 9.89
C ASN A 252 -13.13 -3.95 11.17
N LEU A 253 -12.11 -3.11 11.38
CA LEU A 253 -11.29 -3.17 12.59
C LEU A 253 -12.11 -2.91 13.87
N ASP A 254 -12.99 -1.91 13.87
CA ASP A 254 -13.83 -1.64 15.03
C ASP A 254 -14.88 -2.75 15.24
N ASN A 255 -15.44 -3.31 14.16
CA ASN A 255 -16.39 -4.41 14.22
C ASN A 255 -15.79 -5.65 14.89
N ILE A 256 -14.59 -6.09 14.48
CA ILE A 256 -13.95 -7.24 15.13
C ILE A 256 -13.62 -6.94 16.60
N ILE A 257 -13.23 -5.71 16.94
CA ILE A 257 -12.96 -5.31 18.34
C ILE A 257 -14.22 -5.44 19.21
N ASN A 258 -15.39 -5.15 18.67
CA ASN A 258 -16.64 -5.15 19.40
C ASN A 258 -17.35 -6.53 19.39
N THR A 259 -17.10 -7.36 18.38
CA THR A 259 -17.80 -8.65 18.19
C THR A 259 -16.97 -9.85 18.63
N TYR A 260 -15.65 -9.70 18.72
CA TYR A 260 -14.72 -10.77 19.07
C TYR A 260 -13.77 -10.31 20.18
N ASP A 261 -13.75 -11.06 21.29
CA ASP A 261 -12.84 -10.83 22.42
C ASP A 261 -11.86 -12.00 22.52
N PRO A 262 -10.75 -11.98 21.75
CA PRO A 262 -9.76 -13.03 21.78
C PRO A 262 -9.06 -13.05 23.14
N LYS A 263 -9.09 -14.20 23.80
CA LYS A 263 -8.24 -14.43 24.97
C LYS A 263 -6.80 -14.55 24.49
N PHE A 264 -5.87 -13.91 25.21
CA PHE A 264 -4.45 -14.06 24.92
C PHE A 264 -4.06 -15.54 25.00
N ASP A 265 -3.58 -16.07 23.88
CA ASP A 265 -3.09 -17.44 23.78
C ASP A 265 -1.65 -17.42 23.22
N ILE A 266 -0.71 -17.97 23.99
CA ILE A 266 0.69 -18.08 23.59
C ILE A 266 0.86 -18.89 22.29
N TYR A 267 -0.05 -19.83 22.01
CA TYR A 267 -0.03 -20.63 20.77
C TYR A 267 -0.30 -19.80 19.51
N ASN A 268 -0.88 -18.60 19.64
CA ASN A 268 -1.09 -17.68 18.53
C ASN A 268 0.11 -16.75 18.25
N VAL A 269 1.15 -16.75 19.10
CA VAL A 269 2.35 -15.92 18.90
C VAL A 269 3.09 -16.26 17.59
N PRO A 270 3.33 -17.54 17.22
CA PRO A 270 3.90 -17.88 15.92
C PRO A 270 3.09 -17.34 14.74
N ASN A 271 1.75 -17.42 14.82
CA ASN A 271 0.86 -16.88 13.80
C ASN A 271 0.98 -15.35 13.67
N LEU A 272 1.19 -14.64 14.78
CA LEU A 272 1.46 -13.20 14.76
C LEU A 272 2.81 -12.90 14.09
N MET A 273 3.85 -13.71 14.31
CA MET A 273 5.15 -13.50 13.64
C MET A 273 5.03 -13.59 12.12
N PHE A 274 4.12 -14.41 11.61
CA PHE A 274 3.83 -14.48 10.19
C PHE A 274 3.22 -13.18 9.63
N GLU A 275 2.51 -12.40 10.45
CA GLU A 275 2.01 -11.06 10.08
C GLU A 275 3.11 -10.00 9.99
N PHE A 276 4.32 -10.31 10.47
CA PHE A 276 5.48 -9.41 10.41
C PHE A 276 6.39 -9.71 9.21
N THR A 277 6.09 -10.76 8.44
CA THR A 277 6.95 -11.25 7.37
C THR A 277 6.21 -11.30 6.04
N PRO A 278 6.90 -11.06 4.92
CA PRO A 278 6.25 -11.16 3.62
C PRO A 278 5.67 -12.56 3.34
N ASP A 279 4.58 -12.61 2.58
CA ASP A 279 3.80 -13.83 2.32
C ASP A 279 4.65 -15.00 1.79
N PHE A 280 5.61 -14.73 0.92
CA PHE A 280 6.45 -15.78 0.36
C PHE A 280 7.33 -16.50 1.40
N ILE A 281 7.65 -15.83 2.52
CA ILE A 281 8.34 -16.42 3.66
C ILE A 281 7.32 -17.04 4.60
N SER A 282 6.30 -16.27 4.97
CA SER A 282 5.32 -16.68 5.97
C SER A 282 4.59 -17.95 5.56
N ASN A 283 4.21 -18.11 4.28
CA ASN A 283 3.57 -19.31 3.76
C ASN A 283 4.47 -20.56 3.86
N ARG A 284 5.78 -20.39 3.64
CA ARG A 284 6.76 -21.49 3.78
C ARG A 284 6.99 -21.86 5.24
N LEU A 285 7.04 -20.86 6.12
CA LEU A 285 7.18 -21.12 7.55
C LEU A 285 5.92 -21.77 8.12
N ARG A 286 4.73 -21.33 7.70
CA ARG A 286 3.45 -21.97 8.08
C ARG A 286 3.47 -23.46 7.74
N SER A 287 3.83 -23.84 6.51
CA SER A 287 3.91 -25.25 6.12
C SER A 287 4.90 -26.10 6.92
N ILE A 288 5.84 -25.48 7.66
CA ILE A 288 6.83 -26.20 8.49
C ILE A 288 6.40 -26.24 9.96
N PHE A 289 5.80 -25.16 10.45
CA PHE A 289 5.55 -24.94 11.88
C PHE A 289 4.09 -25.08 12.29
N ASN A 290 3.15 -25.12 11.35
CA ASN A 290 1.71 -25.13 11.65
C ASN A 290 0.92 -25.92 10.59
N ASP A 291 0.37 -27.07 10.98
CA ASP A 291 -0.52 -27.90 10.14
C ASP A 291 -2.00 -27.46 10.18
N GLY A 292 -2.32 -26.40 10.94
CA GLY A 292 -3.67 -25.87 11.06
C GLY A 292 -4.13 -25.08 9.84
N GLU A 293 -5.40 -25.22 9.46
CA GLU A 293 -6.03 -24.36 8.47
C GLU A 293 -5.96 -22.89 8.91
N VAL A 294 -5.76 -22.00 7.95
CA VAL A 294 -5.85 -20.55 8.21
C VAL A 294 -7.29 -20.24 8.57
N GLU A 295 -7.55 -19.89 9.84
CA GLU A 295 -8.89 -19.55 10.29
C GLU A 295 -9.49 -18.44 9.42
N ASP A 296 -10.72 -18.68 8.98
CA ASP A 296 -11.46 -17.74 8.15
C ASP A 296 -11.94 -16.56 8.99
N ILE A 297 -11.32 -15.41 8.74
CA ILE A 297 -11.62 -14.15 9.41
C ILE A 297 -12.75 -13.37 8.73
N SER A 298 -13.29 -13.88 7.62
CA SER A 298 -14.34 -13.21 6.82
C SER A 298 -15.61 -12.93 7.63
N SER A 299 -15.94 -13.83 8.57
CA SER A 299 -17.10 -13.75 9.46
C SER A 299 -17.11 -12.53 10.39
N TYR A 300 -15.96 -11.89 10.59
CA TYR A 300 -15.82 -10.70 11.44
C TYR A 300 -15.81 -9.38 10.63
N LEU A 301 -15.94 -9.45 9.31
CA LEU A 301 -16.09 -8.26 8.46
C LEU A 301 -17.52 -7.72 8.55
N VAL A 302 -17.68 -6.39 8.41
CA VAL A 302 -19.00 -5.77 8.44
C VAL A 302 -19.82 -6.17 7.22
N VAL A 303 -19.20 -6.11 6.05
CA VAL A 303 -19.77 -6.57 4.77
C VAL A 303 -18.67 -7.32 4.04
N GLU A 304 -18.86 -8.61 3.77
CA GLU A 304 -17.86 -9.47 3.16
C GLU A 304 -17.46 -9.01 1.74
N SER A 305 -18.39 -8.41 0.99
CA SER A 305 -18.06 -7.83 -0.32
C SER A 305 -17.21 -6.54 -0.23
N LEU A 306 -17.10 -5.94 0.95
CA LEU A 306 -16.27 -4.76 1.29
C LEU A 306 -15.12 -5.15 2.25
N ASN A 307 -14.49 -6.29 1.96
CA ASN A 307 -13.58 -7.04 2.83
C ASN A 307 -12.22 -6.43 3.17
N ALA A 308 -11.89 -5.20 2.80
CA ALA A 308 -10.54 -4.67 3.02
C ALA A 308 -10.22 -4.62 4.52
N PRO A 309 -9.29 -5.45 5.05
CA PRO A 309 -8.91 -5.42 6.46
C PRO A 309 -7.70 -4.51 6.65
N THR A 310 -7.63 -3.78 7.75
CA THR A 310 -6.43 -2.96 8.04
C THR A 310 -5.24 -3.84 8.43
N VAL A 311 -4.04 -3.25 8.51
CA VAL A 311 -2.84 -3.88 9.09
C VAL A 311 -3.06 -4.43 10.51
N TYR A 312 -4.03 -3.90 11.26
CA TYR A 312 -4.29 -4.29 12.65
C TYR A 312 -5.32 -5.40 12.81
N PHE A 313 -6.13 -5.66 11.78
CA PHE A 313 -7.30 -6.54 11.87
C PHE A 313 -6.92 -7.96 12.29
N ARG A 314 -6.00 -8.59 11.54
CA ARG A 314 -5.57 -9.96 11.82
C ARG A 314 -4.72 -10.06 13.09
N SER A 315 -3.93 -9.04 13.41
CA SER A 315 -3.20 -9.00 14.68
C SER A 315 -4.15 -8.96 15.88
N TYR A 316 -5.25 -8.21 15.79
CA TYR A 316 -6.29 -8.24 16.80
C TYR A 316 -6.93 -9.62 16.90
N PHE A 317 -7.32 -10.22 15.77
CA PHE A 317 -7.89 -11.57 15.76
C PHE A 317 -7.00 -12.59 16.50
N LEU A 318 -5.68 -12.55 16.30
CA LEU A 318 -4.77 -13.53 16.88
C LEU A 318 -4.53 -13.35 18.39
N LEU A 319 -4.34 -12.11 18.87
CA LEU A 319 -3.87 -11.83 20.24
C LEU A 319 -4.55 -10.62 20.90
N GLY A 320 -5.69 -10.18 20.37
CA GLY A 320 -6.42 -9.00 20.83
C GLY A 320 -5.58 -7.73 20.81
N TRP A 321 -5.73 -6.91 21.85
CA TRP A 321 -4.98 -5.66 21.98
C TRP A 321 -3.46 -5.87 22.02
N ALA A 322 -2.98 -6.99 22.56
CA ALA A 322 -1.55 -7.31 22.53
C ALA A 322 -1.04 -7.44 21.10
N GLY A 323 -1.83 -8.04 20.21
CA GLY A 323 -1.51 -8.14 18.78
C GLY A 323 -1.50 -6.78 18.07
N ILE A 324 -2.49 -5.91 18.34
CA ILE A 324 -2.53 -4.55 17.77
C ILE A 324 -1.26 -3.76 18.17
N TRP A 325 -0.92 -3.77 19.47
CA TRP A 325 0.27 -3.08 19.97
C TRP A 325 1.56 -3.66 19.40
N ALA A 326 1.67 -4.99 19.32
CA ALA A 326 2.82 -5.65 18.72
C ALA A 326 2.99 -5.26 17.25
N MET A 327 1.88 -5.17 16.48
CA MET A 327 1.93 -4.77 15.08
C MET A 327 2.31 -3.30 14.88
N PHE A 328 1.86 -2.41 15.77
CA PHE A 328 2.29 -1.01 15.78
C PHE A 328 3.79 -0.88 16.08
N ILE A 329 4.26 -1.56 17.14
CA ILE A 329 5.67 -1.56 17.54
C ILE A 329 6.53 -2.11 16.40
N PHE A 330 6.14 -3.24 15.81
CA PHE A 330 6.81 -3.83 14.65
C PHE A 330 6.86 -2.83 13.48
N SER A 331 5.74 -2.22 13.11
CA SER A 331 5.68 -1.28 11.99
C SER A 331 6.59 -0.07 12.20
N MET A 332 6.61 0.50 13.41
CA MET A 332 7.47 1.64 13.75
C MET A 332 8.94 1.23 13.81
N PHE A 333 9.25 0.11 14.47
CA PHE A 333 10.61 -0.42 14.58
C PHE A 333 11.19 -0.73 13.19
N SER A 334 10.45 -1.47 12.36
CA SER A 334 10.85 -1.81 10.98
C SER A 334 11.08 -0.56 10.13
N THR A 335 10.21 0.45 10.25
CA THR A 335 10.37 1.75 9.58
C THR A 335 11.68 2.42 10.00
N ILE A 336 11.95 2.51 11.31
CA ILE A 336 13.17 3.13 11.84
C ILE A 336 14.40 2.33 11.39
N CYS A 337 14.43 1.02 11.61
CA CYS A 337 15.53 0.14 11.22
C CYS A 337 15.85 0.26 9.74
N TYR A 338 14.84 0.23 8.86
CA TYR A 338 15.03 0.40 7.42
C TYR A 338 15.72 1.72 7.08
N LEU A 339 15.26 2.83 7.68
CA LEU A 339 15.83 4.16 7.46
C LEU A 339 17.27 4.28 7.93
N PHE A 340 17.68 3.52 8.95
CA PHE A 340 19.04 3.51 9.46
C PHE A 340 19.97 2.60 8.64
N ILE A 341 19.48 1.46 8.18
CA ILE A 341 20.25 0.50 7.37
C ILE A 341 20.50 1.07 5.96
N LEU A 342 19.50 1.70 5.34
CA LEU A 342 19.63 2.25 3.99
C LEU A 342 20.53 3.51 4.00
N PRO A 343 21.64 3.54 3.24
CA PRO A 343 22.60 4.63 3.31
C PRO A 343 22.04 5.90 2.66
N THR A 344 22.00 6.99 3.42
CA THR A 344 21.43 8.28 3.00
C THR A 344 22.15 8.95 1.84
N SER A 345 23.41 8.57 1.57
CA SER A 345 24.21 9.03 0.42
C SER A 345 23.95 8.21 -0.85
N GLY A 346 23.29 7.05 -0.74
CA GLY A 346 23.07 6.14 -1.85
C GLY A 346 22.00 6.61 -2.83
N LYS A 347 22.14 6.19 -4.09
CA LYS A 347 21.21 6.51 -5.20
C LYS A 347 19.78 6.04 -4.91
N TYR A 348 19.64 4.90 -4.25
CA TYR A 348 18.37 4.22 -4.02
C TYR A 348 17.67 4.65 -2.73
N TYR A 349 18.27 5.56 -1.95
CA TYR A 349 17.73 5.95 -0.65
C TYR A 349 16.31 6.52 -0.76
N LEU A 350 16.07 7.43 -1.71
CA LEU A 350 14.75 8.05 -1.89
C LEU A 350 13.75 7.12 -2.55
N THR A 351 14.21 6.22 -3.42
CA THR A 351 13.40 5.12 -3.95
C THR A 351 12.88 4.25 -2.79
N GLY A 352 13.75 3.80 -1.90
CA GLY A 352 13.36 3.01 -0.73
C GLY A 352 12.46 3.78 0.24
N LEU A 353 12.75 5.06 0.49
CA LEU A 353 11.91 5.92 1.32
C LEU A 353 10.49 6.09 0.75
N GLY A 354 10.36 6.30 -0.56
CA GLY A 354 9.08 6.42 -1.24
C GLY A 354 8.26 5.12 -1.15
N ILE A 355 8.90 3.98 -1.35
CA ILE A 355 8.28 2.65 -1.23
C ILE A 355 7.82 2.40 0.21
N LEU A 356 8.70 2.63 1.20
CA LEU A 356 8.36 2.49 2.62
C LEU A 356 7.17 3.36 3.01
N THR A 357 7.17 4.63 2.59
CA THR A 357 6.07 5.55 2.87
C THR A 357 4.76 5.06 2.23
N SER A 358 4.82 4.49 1.03
CA SER A 358 3.65 3.91 0.37
C SER A 358 3.11 2.67 1.07
N ILE A 359 3.98 1.82 1.61
CA ILE A 359 3.60 0.68 2.45
C ILE A 359 2.87 1.17 3.71
N ILE A 360 3.39 2.21 4.37
CA ILE A 360 2.75 2.80 5.56
C ILE A 360 1.37 3.40 5.23
N ILE A 361 1.22 4.08 4.09
CA ILE A 361 -0.08 4.60 3.65
C ILE A 361 -1.05 3.45 3.40
N LEU A 362 -0.61 2.44 2.63
CA LEU A 362 -1.49 1.35 2.22
C LEU A 362 -1.81 0.35 3.35
N ASN A 363 -1.10 0.44 4.49
CA ASN A 363 -1.43 -0.31 5.70
C ASN A 363 -2.84 0.00 6.27
N THR A 364 -3.46 1.10 5.84
CA THR A 364 -4.87 1.37 6.17
C THR A 364 -5.83 0.45 5.43
N PHE A 365 -5.42 -0.21 4.33
CA PHE A 365 -6.30 -1.03 3.49
C PHE A 365 -5.95 -2.53 3.50
N SER A 366 -4.76 -2.90 3.96
CA SER A 366 -4.27 -4.28 4.03
C SER A 366 -3.01 -4.35 4.89
N ASN A 367 -2.57 -5.55 5.30
CA ASN A 367 -1.23 -5.72 5.85
C ASN A 367 -0.18 -5.69 4.72
N MET A 368 0.37 -4.51 4.45
CA MET A 368 1.31 -4.29 3.34
C MET A 368 2.72 -4.78 3.63
N TRP A 369 3.06 -5.03 4.90
CA TRP A 369 4.30 -5.70 5.27
C TRP A 369 4.33 -7.14 4.75
N VAL A 370 3.18 -7.80 4.86
CA VAL A 370 2.97 -9.17 4.39
C VAL A 370 2.88 -9.20 2.86
N SER A 371 1.99 -8.40 2.27
CA SER A 371 1.71 -8.47 0.83
C SER A 371 2.78 -7.82 -0.06
N SER A 372 3.53 -6.83 0.43
CA SER A 372 4.46 -6.03 -0.39
C SER A 372 5.77 -5.65 0.31
N GLY A 373 6.06 -6.17 1.51
CA GLY A 373 7.30 -5.87 2.24
C GLY A 373 8.57 -6.28 1.50
N THR A 374 8.49 -7.28 0.61
CA THR A 374 9.60 -7.73 -0.26
C THR A 374 10.23 -6.62 -1.09
N VAL A 375 9.43 -5.65 -1.51
CA VAL A 375 9.90 -4.56 -2.39
C VAL A 375 11.04 -3.76 -1.74
N LEU A 376 11.03 -3.65 -0.41
CA LEU A 376 12.03 -2.90 0.36
C LEU A 376 13.43 -3.51 0.30
N ILE A 377 13.56 -4.78 -0.07
CA ILE A 377 14.84 -5.49 -0.19
C ILE A 377 15.67 -4.94 -1.36
N TRP A 378 15.04 -4.52 -2.46
CA TRP A 378 15.77 -4.09 -3.66
C TRP A 378 16.64 -2.85 -3.46
N PRO A 379 16.15 -1.73 -2.86
CA PRO A 379 17.02 -0.60 -2.52
C PRO A 379 18.23 -0.98 -1.66
N LEU A 380 18.08 -1.96 -0.76
CA LEU A 380 19.17 -2.46 0.09
C LEU A 380 20.21 -3.22 -0.75
N ILE A 381 19.77 -4.22 -1.52
CA ILE A 381 20.64 -5.04 -2.38
C ILE A 381 21.42 -4.16 -3.36
N PHE A 382 20.74 -3.29 -4.10
CA PHE A 382 21.40 -2.44 -5.08
C PHE A 382 22.34 -1.42 -4.42
N SER A 383 22.01 -0.94 -3.22
CA SER A 383 22.93 -0.09 -2.48
C SER A 383 24.18 -0.81 -1.98
N LEU A 384 24.10 -2.11 -1.69
CA LEU A 384 25.28 -2.91 -1.33
C LEU A 384 26.19 -3.12 -2.55
N PHE A 385 25.61 -3.45 -3.71
CA PHE A 385 26.38 -3.61 -4.95
C PHE A 385 27.12 -2.33 -5.37
N ASP A 386 26.49 -1.16 -5.20
CA ASP A 386 27.15 0.11 -5.47
C ASP A 386 28.35 0.37 -4.56
N LYS A 387 28.27 0.00 -3.27
CA LYS A 387 29.40 0.15 -2.33
C LYS A 387 30.57 -0.75 -2.70
N ILE A 388 30.30 -2.00 -3.10
CA ILE A 388 31.35 -2.96 -3.49
C ILE A 388 32.09 -2.44 -4.73
N LYS A 389 31.38 -1.92 -5.74
CA LYS A 389 32.00 -1.36 -6.95
C LYS A 389 32.89 -0.15 -6.65
N VAL A 390 32.45 0.76 -5.78
CA VAL A 390 33.27 1.92 -5.40
C VAL A 390 34.57 1.49 -4.73
N LYS A 391 34.53 0.45 -3.88
CA LYS A 391 35.74 -0.07 -3.22
C LYS A 391 36.73 -0.75 -4.18
N ASN A 392 36.25 -1.32 -5.29
CA ASN A 392 37.12 -1.99 -6.28
C ASN A 392 37.72 -1.01 -7.32
N ASN A 393 37.23 0.23 -7.38
CA ASN A 393 37.70 1.27 -8.30
C ASN A 393 38.56 2.35 -7.61
N VAL A 394 38.90 2.15 -6.33
CA VAL A 394 39.84 2.95 -5.51
C VAL A 394 40.98 2.03 -5.14
#